data_AF-A0A961DUP9-F1
#
_entry.id   AF-A0A961DUP9-F1
#
_cell.length_a   1.000
_cell.length_b   1.000
_cell.length_c   1.000
_cell.angle_alpha   90.00
_cell.angle_beta   90.00
_cell.angle_gamma   90.00
#
_symmetry.space_group_name_H-M   'P 1'
#
loop_
_entity.id
_entity.type
_entity.pdbx_description
1 polymer ?
#
loop_
_entity_poly.entity_id
_entity_poly.type
_entity_poly.pdbx_seq_one_letter_code
_entity_poly.pdbx_strand_id
1 'polypeptide(L)'
;MAAAIDLLVEGGPEALTVDGVVARSGVAKTTIYRHWESRDDLVQAVFRECAPRIAAPDQQQNFDEQLRNGVDQVVAALADERWQRIFPALLRLRAQHPELA
;
A
#
# COMPACT_ATOMS: atom_id res chain seq x y z
N MET A 1 -1.16 3.71 -10.90
CA MET A 1 -1.15 3.48 -9.43
C MET A 1 -2.44 3.89 -8.76
N ALA A 2 -2.89 5.15 -8.90
CA ALA A 2 -4.16 5.62 -8.33
C ALA A 2 -5.35 4.68 -8.61
N ALA A 3 -5.57 4.30 -9.87
CA ALA A 3 -6.63 3.35 -10.26
C ALA A 3 -6.59 2.01 -9.50
N ALA A 4 -5.40 1.48 -9.20
CA ALA A 4 -5.26 0.23 -8.46
C ALA A 4 -5.59 0.41 -6.98
N ILE A 5 -5.17 1.54 -6.39
CA ILE A 5 -5.49 1.90 -5.00
C ILE A 5 -7.00 2.14 -4.86
N ASP A 6 -7.63 2.84 -5.81
CA ASP A 6 -9.06 3.10 -5.80
C ASP A 6 -9.87 1.80 -5.86
N LEU A 7 -9.49 0.87 -6.74
CA LEU A 7 -10.11 -0.45 -6.82
C LEU A 7 -9.99 -1.23 -5.50
N LEU A 8 -8.81 -1.17 -4.87
CA LEU A 8 -8.60 -1.79 -3.56
C LEU A 8 -9.49 -1.17 -2.48
N VAL A 9 -9.63 0.16 -2.47
CA VAL A 9 -10.45 0.88 -1.48
C VAL A 9 -11.95 0.64 -1.69
N GLU A 10 -12.41 0.61 -2.93
CA GLU A 10 -13.83 0.49 -3.26
C GLU A 10 -14.33 -0.96 -3.25
N GLY A 11 -13.56 -1.89 -3.82
CA GLY A 11 -13.98 -3.27 -4.05
C GLY A 11 -13.12 -4.32 -3.33
N GLY A 12 -12.14 -3.89 -2.53
CA GLY A 12 -11.26 -4.80 -1.82
C GLY A 12 -10.28 -5.57 -2.72
N PRO A 13 -9.66 -6.63 -2.19
CA PRO A 13 -8.62 -7.40 -2.88
C PRO A 13 -9.07 -8.06 -4.19
N GLU A 14 -10.34 -8.45 -4.27
CA GLU A 14 -10.92 -9.14 -5.43
C GLU A 14 -11.09 -8.20 -6.62
N ALA A 15 -11.32 -6.90 -6.36
CA ALA A 15 -11.41 -5.88 -7.40
C ALA A 15 -10.04 -5.49 -7.98
N LEU A 16 -8.96 -5.78 -7.25
CA LEU A 16 -7.58 -5.53 -7.68
C LEU A 16 -7.12 -6.61 -8.67
N THR A 17 -7.59 -6.48 -9.91
CA THR A 17 -7.19 -7.32 -11.03
C THR A 17 -6.52 -6.47 -12.12
N VAL A 18 -5.67 -7.09 -12.94
CA VAL A 18 -5.05 -6.41 -14.09
C VAL A 18 -6.15 -5.84 -15.00
N ASP A 19 -7.19 -6.62 -15.29
CA ASP A 19 -8.31 -6.18 -16.14
C ASP A 19 -9.13 -5.06 -15.49
N GLY A 20 -9.34 -5.10 -14.17
CA GLY A 20 -9.94 -4.00 -13.41
C GLY A 20 -9.12 -2.71 -13.52
N VAL A 21 -7.79 -2.81 -13.38
CA VAL A 21 -6.89 -1.65 -13.52
C VAL A 21 -6.90 -1.13 -14.96
N VAL A 22 -6.91 -2.00 -15.98
CA VAL A 22 -7.07 -1.59 -17.39
C VAL A 22 -8.37 -0.81 -17.56
N ALA A 23 -9.49 -1.35 -17.10
CA ALA A 23 -10.81 -0.74 -17.23
C ALA A 23 -10.89 0.63 -16.54
N ARG A 24 -10.30 0.78 -15.35
CA ARG A 24 -10.32 2.02 -14.58
C ARG A 24 -9.31 3.06 -15.08
N SER A 25 -8.11 2.64 -15.48
CA SER A 25 -7.02 3.55 -15.88
C SER A 25 -7.03 3.91 -17.37
N GLY A 26 -7.72 3.12 -18.21
CA GLY A 26 -7.64 3.24 -19.67
C GLY A 26 -6.29 2.84 -20.26
N VAL A 27 -5.36 2.36 -19.45
CA VAL A 27 -4.01 1.95 -19.88
C VAL A 27 -4.08 0.55 -20.49
N ALA A 28 -3.40 0.35 -21.62
CA ALA A 28 -3.34 -0.95 -22.27
C ALA A 28 -2.74 -2.04 -21.36
N LYS A 29 -3.30 -3.25 -21.42
CA LYS A 29 -2.87 -4.43 -20.65
C LYS A 29 -1.37 -4.73 -20.80
N THR A 30 -0.82 -4.55 -22.00
CA THR A 30 0.62 -4.71 -22.29
C THR A 30 1.51 -3.72 -21.53
N THR A 31 1.02 -2.50 -21.28
CA THR A 31 1.74 -1.51 -20.49
C THR A 31 1.74 -1.89 -19.02
N ILE A 32 0.64 -2.45 -18.50
CA ILE A 32 0.59 -2.93 -17.12
C ILE A 32 1.58 -4.08 -16.92
N TYR A 33 1.56 -5.10 -17.80
CA TYR A 33 2.51 -6.23 -17.68
C TYR A 33 3.98 -5.83 -17.85
N ARG A 34 4.27 -4.74 -18.56
CA ARG A 34 5.64 -4.20 -18.65
C ARG A 34 6.15 -3.63 -17.32
N HIS A 35 5.25 -3.16 -16.45
CA HIS A 35 5.61 -2.59 -15.14
C HIS A 35 5.45 -3.58 -13.99
N TRP A 36 4.55 -4.57 -14.13
CA TRP A 36 4.29 -5.62 -13.15
C TRP A 36 4.10 -6.95 -13.87
N GLU A 37 5.06 -7.87 -13.74
CA GLU A 37 5.08 -9.12 -14.51
C GLU A 37 3.91 -10.05 -14.13
N SER A 38 3.43 -9.94 -12.90
CA SER A 38 2.30 -10.70 -12.37
C SER A 38 1.26 -9.82 -11.65
N ARG A 39 0.09 -10.40 -11.36
CA ARG A 39 -0.89 -9.79 -10.45
C ARG A 39 -0.28 -9.56 -9.07
N ASP A 40 0.56 -10.49 -8.60
CA ASP A 40 1.14 -10.41 -7.27
C ASP A 40 2.16 -9.26 -7.18
N ASP A 41 2.90 -8.98 -8.25
CA ASP A 41 3.79 -7.81 -8.33
C ASP A 41 3.02 -6.49 -8.25
N LEU A 42 1.85 -6.42 -8.89
CA LEU A 42 0.96 -5.28 -8.79
C LEU A 42 0.42 -5.12 -7.36
N VAL A 43 0.01 -6.22 -6.73
CA VAL A 43 -0.46 -6.25 -5.34
C VAL A 43 0.65 -5.76 -4.39
N GLN A 44 1.87 -6.27 -4.52
CA GLN A 44 3.00 -5.81 -3.73
C GLN A 44 3.31 -4.34 -3.95
N ALA A 45 3.25 -3.87 -5.20
CA ALA A 45 3.46 -2.46 -5.49
C ALA A 45 2.39 -1.59 -4.80
N VAL A 46 1.13 -2.02 -4.79
CA VAL A 46 0.04 -1.31 -4.10
C VAL A 46 0.30 -1.27 -2.59
N PHE A 47 0.74 -2.38 -2.02
CA PHE A 47 1.12 -2.44 -0.62
C PHE A 47 2.25 -1.46 -0.29
N ARG A 48 3.34 -1.46 -1.06
CA ARG A 48 4.48 -0.56 -0.88
C ARG A 48 4.12 0.91 -1.02
N GLU A 49 3.25 1.24 -1.98
CA GLU A 49 2.82 2.63 -2.21
C GLU A 49 1.90 3.14 -1.10
N CYS A 50 1.08 2.26 -0.52
CA CYS A 50 0.18 2.64 0.56
C CYS A 50 0.88 2.67 1.92
N ALA A 51 1.93 1.88 2.12
CA ALA A 51 2.63 1.78 3.40
C ALA A 51 3.07 3.17 3.90
N PRO A 52 2.81 3.50 5.18
CA PRO A 52 3.19 4.79 5.73
C PRO A 52 4.71 4.95 5.70
N ARG A 53 5.16 6.12 5.26
CA ARG A 53 6.59 6.47 5.23
C ARG A 53 7.01 6.88 6.62
N ILE A 54 7.56 5.94 7.37
CA ILE A 54 8.22 6.20 8.65
C ILE A 54 9.66 6.58 8.34
N ALA A 55 10.07 7.77 8.74
CA ALA A 55 11.45 8.21 8.60
C ALA A 55 12.36 7.38 9.50
N ALA A 56 13.58 7.12 9.03
CA ALA A 56 14.59 6.46 9.83
C ALA A 56 14.87 7.28 11.11
N PRO A 57 15.13 6.62 12.25
CA PRO A 57 15.50 7.32 13.47
C PRO A 57 16.73 8.19 13.25
N ASP A 58 16.72 9.40 13.82
CA ASP A 58 17.90 10.24 13.84
C ASP A 58 18.95 9.64 14.79
N GLN A 59 20.08 9.21 14.24
CA GLN A 59 21.14 8.56 14.99
C GLN A 59 21.88 9.51 15.95
N GLN A 60 21.66 10.82 15.84
CA GLN A 60 22.23 11.81 16.76
C GLN A 60 21.41 11.94 18.06
N GLN A 61 20.16 11.47 18.06
CA GLN A 61 19.27 11.48 19.23
C GLN A 61 19.58 10.31 20.17
N ASN A 62 19.16 10.42 21.43
CA ASN A 62 19.23 9.29 22.36
C ASN A 62 18.12 8.25 22.09
N PHE A 63 18.21 7.05 22.68
CA PHE A 63 17.25 5.98 22.43
C PHE A 63 15.80 6.34 22.82
N ASP A 64 15.58 7.07 23.92
CA ASP A 64 14.24 7.48 24.34
C ASP A 64 13.60 8.42 23.32
N GLU A 65 14.37 9.40 22.85
CA GLU A 65 13.96 10.35 21.81
C GLU A 65 13.69 9.65 20.48
N GLN A 66 14.57 8.73 20.08
CA GLN A 66 14.38 7.92 18.87
C GLN A 66 13.11 7.05 18.96
N LEU A 67 12.88 6.41 20.11
CA LEU A 67 11.69 5.59 20.34
C LEU A 67 10.42 6.44 20.32
N ARG A 68 10.44 7.58 21.02
CA ARG A 68 9.30 8.51 21.06
C ARG A 68 8.97 9.04 19.67
N ASN A 69 9.96 9.51 18.92
CA ASN A 69 9.78 9.98 17.56
C ASN A 69 9.29 8.86 16.62
N GLY A 70 9.76 7.62 16.82
CA GLY A 70 9.26 6.45 16.10
C GLY A 70 7.79 6.17 16.38
N VAL A 71 7.40 6.17 17.67
CA VAL A 71 6.00 5.97 18.09
C VAL A 71 5.10 7.10 17.57
N ASP A 72 5.52 8.36 17.68
CA ASP A 72 4.76 9.52 17.21
C ASP A 72 4.52 9.44 15.70
N GLN A 73 5.51 9.00 14.92
CA GLN A 73 5.35 8.77 13.49
C GLN A 73 4.37 7.64 13.17
N VAL A 74 4.41 6.54 13.93
CA VAL A 74 3.45 5.43 13.77
C VAL A 74 2.04 5.91 14.12
N VAL A 75 1.86 6.66 15.21
CA VAL A 75 0.57 7.21 15.61
C VAL A 75 0.04 8.18 14.56
N ALA A 76 0.88 9.09 14.06
CA ALA A 76 0.49 10.03 13.01
C ALA A 76 0.09 9.30 11.71
N ALA A 77 0.84 8.27 11.32
CA ALA A 77 0.50 7.42 10.19
C ALA A 77 -0.84 6.69 10.37
N LEU A 78 -1.11 6.17 11.56
CA LEU A 78 -2.39 5.51 11.89
C LEU A 78 -3.56 6.50 11.98
N ALA A 79 -3.29 7.76 12.31
CA ALA A 79 -4.28 8.82 12.42
C ALA A 79 -4.68 9.47 11.08
N ASP A 80 -3.92 9.22 10.00
CA ASP A 80 -4.22 9.73 8.66
C ASP A 80 -5.52 9.14 8.11
N GLU A 81 -6.49 9.99 7.73
CA GLU A 81 -7.79 9.60 7.17
C GLU A 81 -7.65 8.73 5.91
N ARG A 82 -6.64 9.01 5.07
CA ARG A 82 -6.35 8.22 3.88
C ARG A 82 -5.90 6.82 4.28
N TRP A 83 -5.03 6.71 5.28
CA TRP A 83 -4.56 5.43 5.77
C TRP A 83 -5.68 4.63 6.45
N GLN A 84 -6.54 5.27 7.23
CA GLN A 84 -7.71 4.64 7.85
C GLN A 84 -8.65 4.03 6.80
N ARG A 85 -8.79 4.67 5.63
CA ARG A 85 -9.62 4.15 4.53
C ARG A 85 -8.96 2.97 3.81
N ILE A 86 -7.64 3.00 3.65
CA ILE A 86 -6.89 1.98 2.90
C ILE A 86 -6.57 0.74 3.76
N PHE A 87 -6.30 0.93 5.05
CA PHE A 87 -5.82 -0.11 5.96
C PHE A 87 -6.71 -1.36 6.02
N PRO A 88 -8.05 -1.28 6.13
CA PRO A 88 -8.90 -2.47 6.12
C PRO A 88 -8.81 -3.27 4.81
N ALA A 89 -8.64 -2.58 3.68
CA ALA A 89 -8.50 -3.22 2.39
C ALA A 89 -7.13 -3.91 2.25
N LEU A 90 -6.06 -3.27 2.73
CA LEU A 90 -4.73 -3.88 2.79
C LEU A 90 -4.67 -5.09 3.73
N LEU A 91 -5.34 -5.05 4.89
CA LEU A 91 -5.40 -6.19 5.79
C LEU A 91 -6.07 -7.41 5.14
N ARG A 92 -7.16 -7.19 4.40
CA ARG A 92 -7.82 -8.26 3.63
C ARG A 92 -6.92 -8.80 2.51
N LEU A 93 -6.20 -7.91 1.84
CA LEU A 93 -5.25 -8.26 0.78
C LEU A 93 -4.12 -9.15 1.35
N ARG A 94 -3.56 -8.77 2.50
CA ARG A 94 -2.55 -9.55 3.21
C ARG A 94 -3.07 -10.92 3.68
N ALA A 95 -4.30 -11.00 4.15
CA ALA A 95 -4.89 -12.26 4.60
C ALA A 95 -5.05 -13.29 3.46
N GLN A 96 -5.24 -12.81 2.23
CA GLN A 96 -5.33 -13.65 1.03
C GLN A 96 -3.97 -14.00 0.42
N HIS A 97 -2.94 -13.20 0.75
CA HIS A 97 -1.60 -13.30 0.19
C HIS A 97 -0.51 -13.25 1.29
N PRO A 98 -0.45 -14.26 2.18
CA PRO A 98 0.51 -14.29 3.28
C PRO A 98 1.98 -14.33 2.82
N GLU A 99 2.25 -14.72 1.58
CA GLU A 99 3.57 -14.80 0.95
C GLU A 99 4.17 -13.44 0.53
N LEU A 100 3.37 -12.36 0.55
CA LEU A 100 3.78 -11.02 0.08
C LEU A 100 4.24 -10.08 1.21
N ALA A 101 4.41 -10.60 2.44
CA ALA A 101 4.80 -9.86 3.64
C ALA A 101 6.30 -9.95 3.96
#